data_AF-A0A1R4IBC7-F1
#
_entry.id   AF-A0A1R4IBC7-F1
#
_cell.length_a   1.000
_cell.length_b   1.000
_cell.length_c   1.000
_cell.angle_alpha   90.00
_cell.angle_beta   90.00
_cell.angle_gamma   90.00
#
_symmetry.space_group_name_H-M   'P 1'
#
loop_
_entity.id
_entity.type
_entity.pdbx_description
1 polymer ?
#
loop_
_entity_poly.entity_id
_entity_poly.type
_entity_poly.pdbx_seq_one_letter_code
_entity_poly.pdbx_strand_id
1 'polypeptide(L)'
;MKEIICSILSWNWIGISQCLIGFATLCIAISALNVWKKQHKASQISNLLDQLTDSVHSYLQSLSVTIQYLHFAQIGIDSYQYDIAVGQNSDKKLWVIRFIEEEGKETSEKLFASLKDSEASYNKIKSLLVKGQIYSIPNFVDCINSCNNLLWQYDRLQAFAAMIGSPNLNWSNPKVEKGLENILDLTNTSIDSYLKEHKKVFLDFSIDTFQNQYKNA
;
A
#
# COMPACT_ATOMS: atom_id res chain seq x y z
N MET A 1 48.89 46.53 38.30
CA MET A 1 49.18 45.12 37.94
C MET A 1 49.05 44.17 39.14
N LYS A 2 49.66 44.46 40.31
CA LYS A 2 49.51 43.64 41.54
C LYS A 2 48.06 43.54 42.07
N GLU A 3 47.30 44.63 42.06
CA GLU A 3 45.90 44.62 42.54
C GLU A 3 44.95 43.77 41.67
N ILE A 4 45.13 43.79 40.35
CA ILE A 4 44.36 42.96 39.41
C ILE A 4 44.65 41.47 39.65
N ILE A 5 45.91 41.12 39.90
CA ILE A 5 46.34 39.74 40.18
C ILE A 5 45.77 39.25 41.53
N CYS A 6 45.78 40.08 42.57
CA CYS A 6 45.18 39.73 43.86
C CYS A 6 43.65 39.58 43.77
N SER A 7 42.98 40.42 42.97
CA SER A 7 41.52 40.31 42.75
C SER A 7 41.16 39.01 42.00
N ILE A 8 41.96 38.61 41.01
CA ILE A 8 41.77 37.36 40.25
C ILE A 8 42.00 36.13 41.13
N LEU A 9 42.98 36.15 42.04
CA LEU A 9 43.26 35.06 42.99
C LEU A 9 42.20 34.90 44.09
N SER A 10 41.44 35.97 44.40
CA SER A 10 40.38 35.95 45.42
C SER A 10 39.04 35.37 44.93
N TRP A 11 38.90 35.13 43.62
CA TRP A 11 37.69 34.51 43.08
C TRP A 11 37.59 33.05 43.50
N ASN A 12 36.37 32.61 43.82
CA ASN A 12 36.07 31.22 44.15
C ASN A 12 36.09 30.35 42.87
N TRP A 13 37.30 30.10 42.35
CA TRP A 13 37.57 29.30 41.16
C TRP A 13 36.96 27.89 41.24
N ILE A 14 36.84 27.35 42.44
CA ILE A 14 36.19 26.06 42.71
C ILE A 14 34.68 26.16 42.44
N GLY A 15 34.01 27.19 42.96
CA GLY A 15 32.59 27.44 42.65
C GLY A 15 32.34 27.70 41.16
N ILE A 16 33.19 28.48 40.51
CA ILE A 16 33.08 28.79 39.07
C ILE A 16 33.24 27.52 38.22
N SER A 17 34.24 26.67 38.54
CA SER A 17 34.46 25.41 37.82
C SER A 17 33.33 24.40 38.02
N GLN A 18 32.75 24.31 39.23
CA GLN A 18 31.57 23.47 39.48
C GLN A 18 30.34 23.93 38.69
N CYS A 19 30.08 25.23 38.62
CA CYS A 19 29.00 25.77 37.79
C CYS A 19 29.22 25.47 36.29
N LEU A 20 30.46 25.57 35.82
CA LEU A 20 30.81 25.29 34.42
C LEU A 20 30.62 23.81 34.08
N ILE A 21 31.00 22.90 34.98
CA ILE A 21 30.75 21.45 34.85
C ILE A 21 29.24 21.18 34.80
N GLY A 22 28.45 21.76 35.71
CA GLY A 22 27.00 21.59 35.74
C GLY A 22 26.32 22.06 34.45
N PHE A 23 26.77 23.20 33.90
CA PHE A 23 26.28 23.71 32.63
C PHE A 23 26.68 22.82 31.45
N ALA A 24 27.93 22.34 31.41
CA ALA A 24 28.38 21.41 30.38
C ALA A 24 27.58 20.09 30.41
N THR A 25 27.33 19.53 31.61
CA THR A 25 26.47 18.35 31.78
C THR A 25 25.05 18.61 31.29
N LEU A 26 24.48 19.78 31.57
CA LEU A 26 23.16 20.16 31.07
C LEU A 26 23.12 20.24 29.54
N CYS A 27 24.13 20.86 28.91
CA CYS A 27 24.24 20.90 27.44
C CYS A 27 24.36 19.51 26.83
N ILE A 28 25.15 18.61 27.43
CA ILE A 28 25.29 17.22 26.99
C ILE A 28 23.96 16.47 27.14
N ALA A 29 23.26 16.63 28.26
CA ALA A 29 21.97 15.99 28.50
C ALA A 29 20.90 16.44 27.50
N ILE A 30 20.83 17.74 27.20
CA ILE A 30 19.92 18.28 26.17
C ILE A 30 20.27 17.72 24.79
N SER A 31 21.56 17.66 24.45
CA SER A 31 22.01 17.10 23.18
C SER A 31 21.66 15.62 23.06
N ALA A 32 21.90 14.84 24.12
CA ALA A 32 21.55 13.42 24.19
C ALA A 32 20.03 13.20 24.05
N LEU A 33 19.21 14.03 24.70
CA LEU A 33 17.76 13.95 24.59
C LEU A 33 17.27 14.22 23.16
N ASN A 34 17.85 15.23 22.49
CA ASN A 34 17.53 15.54 21.10
C ASN A 34 17.93 14.40 20.14
N VAL A 35 19.12 13.81 20.34
CA VAL A 35 19.58 12.64 19.59
C VAL A 35 18.64 11.45 19.83
N TRP A 36 18.31 11.16 21.09
CA TRP A 36 17.41 10.07 21.45
C TRP A 36 16.02 10.24 20.83
N LYS A 37 15.46 11.46 20.86
CA LYS A 37 14.16 11.77 20.23
C LYS A 37 14.20 11.54 18.72
N LYS A 38 15.30 11.97 18.06
CA LYS A 38 15.50 11.76 16.62
C LYS A 38 15.62 10.28 16.28
N GLN A 39 16.44 9.54 17.02
CA GLN A 39 16.63 8.11 16.86
C GLN A 39 15.33 7.33 17.10
N HIS A 40 14.56 7.68 18.13
CA HIS A 40 13.28 7.05 18.42
C HIS A 40 12.28 7.27 17.28
N LYS A 41 12.18 8.51 16.75
CA LYS A 41 11.34 8.81 15.59
C LYS A 41 11.78 8.02 14.35
N ALA A 42 13.07 8.00 14.05
CA ALA A 42 13.61 7.24 12.91
C ALA A 42 13.30 5.74 13.03
N SER A 43 13.44 5.16 14.23
CA SER A 43 13.10 3.77 14.51
C SER A 43 11.61 3.46 14.31
N GLN A 44 10.72 4.35 14.75
CA GLN A 44 9.27 4.20 14.53
C GLN A 44 8.91 4.26 13.04
N ILE A 45 9.52 5.16 12.28
CA ILE A 45 9.33 5.27 10.83
C ILE A 45 9.84 4.02 10.12
N SER A 46 11.06 3.56 10.44
CA SER A 46 11.63 2.32 9.89
C SER A 46 10.70 1.14 10.11
N ASN A 47 10.27 0.92 11.35
CA ASN A 47 9.37 -0.18 11.70
C ASN A 47 8.02 -0.08 10.97
N LEU A 48 7.50 1.14 10.76
CA LEU A 48 6.29 1.34 9.97
C LEU A 48 6.50 0.96 8.50
N LEU A 49 7.61 1.37 7.89
CA LEU A 49 7.94 1.05 6.51
C LEU A 49 8.21 -0.44 6.30
N ASP A 50 8.88 -1.09 7.25
CA ASP A 50 9.10 -2.54 7.25
C ASP A 50 7.76 -3.28 7.27
N GLN A 51 6.89 -2.95 8.23
CA GLN A 51 5.56 -3.55 8.33
C GLN A 51 4.70 -3.28 7.09
N LEU A 52 4.81 -2.09 6.49
CA LEU A 52 4.07 -1.74 5.29
C LEU A 52 4.59 -2.53 4.09
N THR A 53 5.90 -2.65 3.94
CA THR A 53 6.56 -3.42 2.88
C THR A 53 6.16 -4.89 2.96
N ASP A 54 6.22 -5.49 4.14
CA ASP A 54 5.80 -6.87 4.38
C ASP A 54 4.31 -7.05 4.02
N SER A 55 3.45 -6.12 4.45
CA SER A 55 2.01 -6.21 4.20
C SER A 55 1.69 -6.05 2.71
N VAL A 56 2.36 -5.13 2.00
CA VAL A 56 2.27 -4.98 0.54
C VAL A 56 2.74 -6.23 -0.17
N HIS A 57 3.86 -6.83 0.26
CA HIS A 57 4.36 -8.05 -0.32
C HIS A 57 3.38 -9.22 -0.15
N SER A 58 2.90 -9.44 1.08
CA SER A 58 1.90 -10.47 1.38
C SER A 58 0.61 -10.26 0.58
N TYR A 59 0.14 -9.01 0.45
CA TYR A 59 -1.02 -8.66 -0.38
C TYR A 59 -0.81 -9.02 -1.85
N LEU A 60 0.32 -8.64 -2.45
CA LEU A 60 0.61 -8.95 -3.85
C LEU A 60 0.74 -10.46 -4.09
N GLN A 61 1.33 -11.18 -3.14
CA GLN A 61 1.47 -12.63 -3.23
C GLN A 61 0.10 -13.31 -3.21
N SER A 62 -0.79 -12.94 -2.29
CA SER A 62 -2.14 -13.51 -2.23
C SER A 62 -2.98 -13.12 -3.46
N LEU A 63 -2.86 -11.88 -3.93
CA LEU A 63 -3.60 -11.38 -5.09
C LEU A 63 -3.23 -12.11 -6.39
N SER A 64 -1.99 -12.61 -6.50
CA SER A 64 -1.54 -13.35 -7.69
C SER A 64 -2.40 -14.58 -8.01
N VAL A 65 -2.93 -15.26 -6.97
CA VAL A 65 -3.83 -16.40 -7.13
C VAL A 65 -5.18 -15.94 -7.67
N THR A 66 -5.72 -14.84 -7.16
CA THR A 66 -6.97 -14.25 -7.67
C THR A 66 -6.85 -13.82 -9.13
N ILE A 67 -5.71 -13.26 -9.52
CA ILE A 67 -5.44 -12.87 -10.92
C ILE A 67 -5.44 -14.09 -11.85
N GLN A 68 -4.95 -15.25 -11.38
CA GLN A 68 -5.06 -16.50 -12.14
C GLN A 68 -6.51 -16.95 -12.31
N TYR A 69 -7.33 -16.86 -11.26
CA TYR A 69 -8.77 -17.15 -11.38
C TYR A 69 -9.48 -16.21 -12.34
N LEU A 70 -9.12 -14.92 -12.36
CA LEU A 70 -9.63 -13.97 -13.36
C LEU A 70 -9.27 -14.44 -14.77
N HIS A 71 -8.02 -14.87 -14.99
CA HIS A 71 -7.59 -15.37 -16.29
C HIS A 71 -8.37 -16.63 -16.73
N PHE A 72 -8.65 -17.55 -15.81
CA PHE A 72 -9.50 -18.71 -16.11
C PHE A 72 -10.94 -18.30 -16.42
N ALA A 73 -11.49 -17.33 -15.70
CA ALA A 73 -12.81 -16.77 -16.00
C ALA A 73 -12.86 -16.14 -17.40
N GLN A 74 -11.80 -15.43 -17.81
CA GLN A 74 -11.68 -14.85 -19.14
C GLN A 74 -11.62 -15.90 -20.23
N ILE A 75 -10.84 -16.97 -20.04
CA ILE A 75 -10.82 -18.11 -20.97
C ILE A 75 -12.21 -18.74 -21.06
N GLY A 76 -12.89 -18.91 -19.92
CA GLY A 76 -14.27 -19.42 -19.87
C GLY A 76 -15.21 -18.57 -20.73
N ILE A 77 -15.23 -17.25 -20.50
CA ILE A 77 -16.00 -16.29 -21.30
C ILE A 77 -15.67 -16.39 -22.79
N ASP A 78 -14.38 -16.37 -23.13
CA ASP A 78 -13.92 -16.39 -24.52
C ASP A 78 -14.21 -17.73 -25.20
N SER A 79 -14.41 -18.83 -24.45
CA SER A 79 -14.78 -20.13 -25.03
C SER A 79 -16.20 -20.15 -25.60
N TYR A 80 -17.11 -19.32 -25.09
CA TYR A 80 -18.48 -19.19 -25.60
C TYR A 80 -18.57 -18.56 -26.99
N GLN A 81 -17.47 -17.99 -27.52
CA GLN A 81 -17.41 -17.54 -28.91
C GLN A 81 -17.67 -18.67 -29.92
N TYR A 82 -17.43 -19.92 -29.51
CA TYR A 82 -17.62 -21.12 -30.33
C TYR A 82 -18.96 -21.82 -30.07
N ASP A 83 -19.81 -21.27 -29.17
CA ASP A 83 -21.11 -21.84 -28.87
C ASP A 83 -22.07 -21.68 -30.06
N ILE A 84 -22.62 -22.81 -30.51
CA ILE A 84 -23.57 -22.90 -31.61
C ILE A 84 -24.85 -22.13 -31.28
N ALA A 85 -25.24 -22.07 -29.99
CA ALA A 85 -26.45 -21.37 -29.54
C ALA A 85 -26.34 -19.84 -29.64
N VAL A 86 -25.13 -19.30 -29.55
CA VAL A 86 -24.88 -17.85 -29.55
C VAL A 86 -24.48 -17.35 -30.95
N GLY A 87 -23.95 -18.24 -31.79
CA GLY A 87 -23.61 -17.98 -33.19
C GLY A 87 -22.30 -17.20 -33.37
N GLN A 88 -21.46 -17.59 -34.32
CA GLN A 88 -20.06 -17.12 -34.49
C GLN A 88 -19.86 -15.61 -34.70
N ASN A 89 -20.91 -14.80 -34.87
CA ASN A 89 -20.85 -13.34 -35.10
C ASN A 89 -21.67 -12.53 -34.09
N SER A 90 -21.98 -13.12 -32.94
CA SER A 90 -22.67 -12.44 -31.85
C SER A 90 -21.75 -11.47 -31.11
N ASP A 91 -22.34 -10.42 -30.54
CA ASP A 91 -21.65 -9.46 -29.68
C ASP A 91 -21.00 -10.20 -28.49
N LYS A 92 -19.74 -9.84 -28.16
CA LYS A 92 -19.00 -10.38 -26.99
C LYS A 92 -19.84 -10.30 -25.71
N LYS A 93 -20.73 -9.30 -25.61
CA LYS A 93 -21.71 -9.19 -24.52
C LYS A 93 -22.56 -10.45 -24.33
N LEU A 94 -23.00 -11.09 -25.40
CA LEU A 94 -23.83 -12.30 -25.33
C LEU A 94 -23.05 -13.49 -24.77
N TRP A 95 -21.77 -13.64 -25.13
CA TRP A 95 -20.89 -14.69 -24.60
C TRP A 95 -20.74 -14.56 -23.08
N VAL A 96 -20.57 -13.32 -22.62
CA VAL A 96 -20.38 -13.01 -21.20
C VAL A 96 -21.66 -13.28 -20.42
N ILE A 97 -22.81 -12.83 -20.92
CA ILE A 97 -24.10 -13.11 -20.28
C ILE A 97 -24.33 -14.62 -20.16
N ARG A 98 -24.04 -15.37 -21.23
CA ARG A 98 -24.19 -16.83 -21.23
C ARG A 98 -23.28 -17.52 -20.21
N PHE A 99 -22.01 -17.13 -20.18
CA PHE A 99 -21.07 -17.58 -19.16
C PHE A 99 -21.58 -17.29 -17.74
N ILE A 100 -22.12 -16.09 -17.51
CA ILE A 100 -22.65 -15.68 -16.21
C ILE A 100 -23.84 -16.56 -15.79
N GLU A 101 -24.73 -16.89 -16.72
CA GLU A 101 -25.90 -17.73 -16.48
C GLU A 101 -25.53 -19.19 -16.16
N GLU A 102 -24.51 -19.74 -16.81
CA GLU A 102 -24.14 -21.16 -16.68
C GLU A 102 -23.08 -21.42 -15.60
N GLU A 103 -21.98 -20.65 -15.58
CA GLU A 103 -20.80 -20.90 -14.74
C GLU A 103 -20.43 -19.73 -13.81
N GLY A 104 -21.10 -18.58 -13.96
CA GLY A 104 -20.73 -17.34 -13.29
C GLY A 104 -20.76 -17.41 -11.77
N LYS A 105 -21.73 -18.14 -11.20
CA LYS A 105 -21.86 -18.32 -9.74
C LYS A 105 -20.67 -19.08 -9.15
N GLU A 106 -20.30 -20.22 -9.73
CA GLU A 106 -19.18 -21.04 -9.24
C GLU A 106 -17.86 -20.30 -9.38
N THR A 107 -17.64 -19.66 -10.53
CA THR A 107 -16.44 -18.85 -10.77
C THR A 107 -16.35 -17.67 -9.79
N SER A 108 -17.47 -17.00 -9.52
CA SER A 108 -17.56 -15.93 -8.52
C SER A 108 -17.16 -16.43 -7.13
N GLU A 109 -17.70 -17.57 -6.69
CA GLU A 109 -17.41 -18.14 -5.36
C GLU A 109 -15.91 -18.45 -5.21
N LYS A 110 -15.27 -19.03 -6.23
CA LYS A 110 -13.81 -19.28 -6.25
C LYS A 110 -13.00 -17.99 -6.18
N LEU A 111 -13.41 -16.97 -6.93
CA LEU A 111 -12.76 -15.65 -6.91
C LEU A 111 -12.87 -15.00 -5.52
N PHE A 112 -14.07 -14.95 -4.93
CA PHE A 112 -14.26 -14.41 -3.59
C PHE A 112 -13.47 -15.17 -2.52
N ALA A 113 -13.42 -16.50 -2.62
CA ALA A 113 -12.61 -17.31 -1.72
C ALA A 113 -11.13 -16.92 -1.78
N SER A 114 -10.57 -16.77 -3.00
CA SER A 114 -9.18 -16.33 -3.18
C SER A 114 -8.93 -14.88 -2.72
N LEU A 115 -9.90 -13.98 -2.92
CA LEU A 115 -9.81 -12.59 -2.47
C LEU A 115 -9.76 -12.50 -0.94
N LYS A 116 -10.48 -13.39 -0.24
CA LYS A 116 -10.52 -13.40 1.22
C LYS A 116 -9.13 -13.56 1.85
N ASP A 117 -8.25 -14.34 1.22
CA ASP A 117 -6.87 -14.53 1.68
C ASP A 117 -6.06 -13.22 1.65
N SER A 118 -6.46 -12.27 0.81
CA SER A 118 -5.82 -10.95 0.66
C SER A 118 -6.37 -9.89 1.63
N GLU A 119 -7.52 -10.15 2.26
CA GLU A 119 -8.28 -9.16 3.04
C GLU A 119 -7.51 -8.66 4.28
N ALA A 120 -6.83 -9.57 4.98
CA ALA A 120 -6.04 -9.23 6.16
C ALA A 120 -4.90 -8.25 5.80
N SER A 121 -4.16 -8.55 4.73
CA SER A 121 -3.07 -7.70 4.23
C SER A 121 -3.60 -6.37 3.70
N TYR A 122 -4.71 -6.38 2.95
CA TYR A 122 -5.39 -5.18 2.46
C TYR A 122 -5.75 -4.22 3.61
N ASN A 123 -6.41 -4.74 4.65
CA ASN A 123 -6.81 -3.94 5.81
C ASN A 123 -5.60 -3.44 6.62
N LYS A 124 -4.56 -4.27 6.74
CA LYS A 124 -3.32 -3.89 7.43
C LYS A 124 -2.61 -2.75 6.71
N ILE A 125 -2.53 -2.79 5.37
CA ILE A 125 -1.97 -1.69 4.57
C ILE A 125 -2.74 -0.40 4.85
N LYS A 126 -4.07 -0.39 4.76
CA LYS A 126 -4.89 0.80 5.05
C LYS A 126 -4.61 1.36 6.45
N SER A 127 -4.56 0.50 7.45
CA SER A 127 -4.27 0.90 8.83
C SER A 127 -2.87 1.53 8.98
N LEU A 128 -1.85 0.92 8.34
CA LEU A 128 -0.49 1.43 8.34
C LEU A 128 -0.34 2.77 7.61
N LEU A 129 -1.08 2.97 6.51
CA LEU A 129 -1.12 4.26 5.82
C LEU A 129 -1.67 5.37 6.72
N VAL A 130 -2.78 5.12 7.42
CA VAL A 130 -3.33 6.07 8.40
C VAL A 130 -2.33 6.34 9.52
N LYS A 131 -1.69 5.30 10.06
CA LYS A 131 -0.65 5.44 11.09
C LYS A 131 0.55 6.27 10.59
N GLY A 132 0.94 6.10 9.33
CA GLY A 132 2.07 6.81 8.72
C GLY A 132 1.84 8.33 8.61
N GLN A 133 0.59 8.76 8.41
CA GLN A 133 0.23 10.17 8.35
C GLN A 133 0.58 10.93 9.65
N ILE A 134 0.58 10.25 10.79
CA ILE A 134 0.89 10.83 12.10
C ILE A 134 2.37 11.24 12.20
N TYR A 135 3.28 10.56 11.48
CA TYR A 135 4.72 10.78 11.60
C TYR A 135 5.28 11.94 10.76
N SER A 136 4.43 12.59 9.95
CA SER A 136 4.80 13.67 9.03
C SER A 136 6.01 13.28 8.15
N ILE A 137 5.97 12.08 7.58
CA ILE A 137 7.02 11.57 6.70
C ILE A 137 7.01 12.42 5.41
N PRO A 138 8.16 12.95 4.95
CA PRO A 138 8.23 13.70 3.69
C PRO A 138 7.73 12.87 2.51
N ASN A 139 6.99 13.49 1.59
CA ASN A 139 6.45 12.85 0.37
C ASN A 139 5.61 11.58 0.62
N PHE A 140 5.08 11.39 1.83
CA PHE A 140 4.29 10.20 2.17
C PHE A 140 2.98 10.10 1.37
N VAL A 141 2.51 11.21 0.79
CA VAL A 141 1.38 11.23 -0.15
C VAL A 141 1.64 10.33 -1.35
N ASP A 142 2.87 10.27 -1.87
CA ASP A 142 3.20 9.43 -3.02
C ASP A 142 3.13 7.94 -2.65
N CYS A 143 3.57 7.59 -1.43
CA CYS A 143 3.41 6.26 -0.86
C CYS A 143 1.93 5.88 -0.71
N ILE A 144 1.11 6.78 -0.14
CA ILE A 144 -0.34 6.56 0.02
C ILE A 144 -1.00 6.34 -1.33
N ASN A 145 -0.72 7.18 -2.33
CA ASN A 145 -1.30 7.08 -3.66
C ASN A 145 -0.91 5.76 -4.33
N SER A 146 0.37 5.39 -4.25
CA SER A 146 0.85 4.13 -4.79
C SER A 146 0.19 2.92 -4.13
N CYS A 147 0.14 2.88 -2.79
CA CYS A 147 -0.55 1.81 -2.07
C CYS A 147 -2.05 1.78 -2.39
N ASN A 148 -2.74 2.91 -2.47
CA ASN A 148 -4.14 2.97 -2.86
C ASN A 148 -4.37 2.43 -4.28
N ASN A 149 -3.48 2.71 -5.22
CA ASN A 149 -3.54 2.15 -6.56
C ASN A 149 -3.36 0.63 -6.56
N LEU A 150 -2.46 0.10 -5.72
CA LEU A 150 -2.35 -1.36 -5.53
C LEU A 150 -3.65 -1.93 -4.97
N LEU A 151 -4.17 -1.35 -3.88
CA LEU A 151 -5.41 -1.78 -3.22
C LEU A 151 -6.63 -1.69 -4.14
N TRP A 152 -6.67 -0.72 -5.06
CA TRP A 152 -7.77 -0.56 -6.01
C TRP A 152 -7.98 -1.80 -6.89
N GLN A 153 -6.94 -2.60 -7.14
CA GLN A 153 -7.09 -3.85 -7.90
C GLN A 153 -7.91 -4.89 -7.12
N TYR A 154 -7.84 -4.90 -5.79
CA TYR A 154 -8.73 -5.72 -4.96
C TYR A 154 -10.19 -5.36 -5.21
N ASP A 155 -10.52 -4.07 -5.16
CA ASP A 155 -11.89 -3.58 -5.34
C ASP A 155 -12.41 -3.89 -6.75
N ARG A 156 -11.56 -3.78 -7.78
CA ARG A 156 -11.89 -4.15 -9.16
C ARG A 156 -12.18 -5.65 -9.32
N LEU A 157 -11.36 -6.50 -8.71
CA LEU A 157 -11.56 -7.96 -8.73
C LEU A 157 -12.82 -8.36 -7.97
N GLN A 158 -13.12 -7.67 -6.87
CA GLN A 158 -14.34 -7.85 -6.10
C GLN A 158 -15.58 -7.48 -6.94
N ALA A 159 -15.51 -6.36 -7.68
CA ALA A 159 -16.57 -5.95 -8.59
C ALA A 159 -16.78 -6.93 -9.74
N PHE A 160 -15.68 -7.45 -10.33
CA PHE A 160 -15.74 -8.51 -11.34
C PHE A 160 -16.45 -9.76 -10.80
N ALA A 161 -16.02 -10.27 -9.63
CA ALA A 161 -16.62 -11.44 -9.00
C ALA A 161 -18.12 -11.23 -8.70
N ALA A 162 -18.49 -10.08 -8.14
CA ALA A 162 -19.89 -9.74 -7.85
C ALA A 162 -20.76 -9.72 -9.12
N MET A 163 -20.24 -9.15 -10.21
CA MET A 163 -20.96 -9.05 -11.47
C MET A 163 -21.20 -10.43 -12.09
N ILE A 164 -20.16 -11.27 -12.19
CA ILE A 164 -20.32 -12.60 -12.79
C ILE A 164 -21.13 -13.55 -11.90
N GLY A 165 -21.16 -13.30 -10.58
CA GLY A 165 -21.96 -14.09 -9.64
C GLY A 165 -23.45 -13.74 -9.65
N SER A 166 -23.87 -12.75 -10.45
CA SER A 166 -25.23 -12.21 -10.44
C SER A 166 -25.96 -12.51 -11.75
N PRO A 167 -26.50 -13.73 -11.95
CA PRO A 167 -27.14 -14.13 -13.21
C PRO A 167 -28.45 -13.38 -13.49
N ASN A 168 -29.11 -12.86 -12.46
CA ASN A 168 -30.42 -12.24 -12.56
C ASN A 168 -30.36 -10.71 -12.78
N LEU A 169 -29.23 -10.16 -13.25
CA LEU A 169 -29.12 -8.74 -13.55
C LEU A 169 -29.97 -8.37 -14.77
N ASN A 170 -30.50 -7.15 -14.78
CA ASN A 170 -31.19 -6.63 -15.95
C ASN A 170 -30.17 -6.20 -17.01
N TRP A 171 -29.81 -7.11 -17.92
CA TRP A 171 -28.84 -6.90 -18.99
C TRP A 171 -29.21 -5.81 -20.01
N SER A 172 -30.49 -5.39 -20.03
CA SER A 172 -30.99 -4.29 -20.85
C SER A 172 -30.88 -2.92 -20.16
N ASN A 173 -30.50 -2.88 -18.88
CA ASN A 173 -30.30 -1.62 -18.16
C ASN A 173 -28.95 -1.00 -18.55
N PRO A 174 -28.91 0.27 -19.03
CA PRO A 174 -27.67 0.93 -19.45
C PRO A 174 -26.58 0.98 -18.38
N LYS A 175 -26.96 0.98 -17.09
CA LYS A 175 -25.99 0.97 -15.98
C LYS A 175 -25.31 -0.39 -15.81
N VAL A 176 -26.06 -1.48 -16.01
CA VAL A 176 -25.54 -2.85 -15.94
C VAL A 176 -24.66 -3.11 -17.16
N GLU A 177 -25.08 -2.65 -18.34
CA GLU A 177 -24.30 -2.72 -19.57
C GLU A 177 -22.95 -2.00 -19.44
N LYS A 178 -22.94 -0.73 -18.99
CA LYS A 178 -21.70 0.00 -18.73
C LYS A 178 -20.83 -0.69 -17.67
N GLY A 179 -21.44 -1.28 -16.64
CA GLY A 179 -20.73 -2.06 -15.64
C GLY A 179 -20.03 -3.28 -16.26
N LEU A 180 -20.70 -3.97 -17.17
CA LEU A 180 -20.18 -5.14 -17.88
C LEU A 180 -19.01 -4.75 -18.79
N GLU A 181 -19.13 -3.66 -19.55
CA GLU A 181 -18.06 -3.14 -20.40
C GLU A 181 -16.79 -2.83 -19.58
N ASN A 182 -16.93 -2.09 -18.47
CA ASN A 182 -15.81 -1.76 -17.60
C ASN A 182 -15.09 -3.00 -17.01
N ILE A 183 -15.84 -4.08 -16.82
CA ILE A 183 -15.35 -5.35 -16.27
C ILE A 183 -14.70 -6.20 -17.36
N LEU A 184 -15.16 -6.10 -18.61
CA LEU A 184 -14.53 -6.75 -19.76
C LEU A 184 -13.20 -6.12 -20.16
N ASP A 185 -13.04 -4.82 -19.90
CA ASP A 185 -11.76 -4.11 -20.06
C ASP A 185 -10.70 -4.53 -19.02
N LEU A 186 -11.10 -5.24 -17.96
CA LEU A 186 -10.19 -5.75 -16.93
C LEU A 186 -9.36 -6.93 -17.45
N THR A 187 -8.27 -6.70 -18.19
CA THR A 187 -7.39 -7.80 -18.65
C THR A 187 -6.30 -8.14 -17.64
N ASN A 188 -5.93 -9.43 -17.54
CA ASN A 188 -4.81 -9.88 -16.69
C ASN A 188 -3.51 -9.08 -16.96
N THR A 189 -3.16 -8.89 -18.23
CA THR A 189 -1.97 -8.13 -18.65
C THR A 189 -1.99 -6.68 -18.15
N SER A 190 -3.18 -6.05 -18.08
CA SER A 190 -3.33 -4.70 -17.54
C SER A 190 -3.14 -4.65 -16.02
N ILE A 191 -3.59 -5.67 -15.29
CA ILE A 191 -3.42 -5.72 -13.82
C ILE A 191 -1.94 -5.94 -13.47
N ASP A 192 -1.28 -6.91 -14.10
CA ASP A 192 0.11 -7.23 -13.79
C ASP A 192 1.08 -6.08 -14.07
N SER A 193 0.87 -5.37 -15.18
CA SER A 193 1.65 -4.17 -15.52
C SER A 193 1.41 -3.05 -14.52
N TYR A 194 0.15 -2.79 -14.17
CA TYR A 194 -0.24 -1.78 -13.19
C TYR A 194 0.32 -2.07 -11.78
N LEU A 195 0.26 -3.33 -11.33
CA LEU A 195 0.83 -3.74 -10.05
C LEU A 195 2.35 -3.58 -10.03
N LYS A 196 3.05 -3.91 -11.13
CA LYS A 196 4.50 -3.72 -11.24
C LYS A 196 4.89 -2.25 -11.18
N GLU A 197 4.16 -1.39 -11.89
CA GLU A 197 4.40 0.05 -11.91
C GLU A 197 4.28 0.66 -10.51
N HIS A 198 3.15 0.44 -9.83
CA HIS A 198 2.94 1.02 -8.51
C HIS A 198 3.82 0.36 -7.43
N LYS A 199 4.09 -0.95 -7.54
CA LYS A 199 5.09 -1.59 -6.67
C LYS A 199 6.45 -0.90 -6.78
N LYS A 200 6.88 -0.54 -7.99
CA LYS A 200 8.14 0.20 -8.20
C LYS A 200 8.11 1.55 -7.51
N VAL A 201 7.06 2.35 -7.72
CA VAL A 201 6.90 3.66 -7.06
C VAL A 201 6.95 3.54 -5.53
N PHE A 202 6.30 2.50 -4.97
CA PHE A 202 6.33 2.23 -3.53
C PHE A 202 7.74 1.86 -3.03
N LEU A 203 8.47 1.03 -3.77
CA LEU A 203 9.83 0.63 -3.41
C LEU A 203 10.81 1.81 -3.50
N ASP A 204 10.71 2.63 -4.55
CA ASP A 204 11.54 3.82 -4.73
C ASP A 204 11.32 4.79 -3.55
N PHE A 205 10.07 5.04 -3.16
CA PHE A 205 9.74 5.84 -1.97
C PHE A 205 10.35 5.24 -0.69
N SER A 206 10.25 3.93 -0.51
CA SER A 206 10.74 3.25 0.69
C SER A 206 12.26 3.36 0.79
N ILE A 207 12.97 3.13 -0.32
CA ILE A 207 14.42 3.26 -0.42
C ILE A 207 14.85 4.70 -0.11
N ASP A 208 14.22 5.69 -0.72
CA ASP A 208 14.53 7.11 -0.49
C ASP A 208 14.31 7.49 0.98
N THR A 209 13.22 7.00 1.58
CA THR A 209 12.92 7.28 2.99
C THR A 209 13.95 6.64 3.91
N PHE A 210 14.33 5.37 3.67
CA PHE A 210 15.40 4.72 4.45
C PHE A 210 16.73 5.47 4.32
N GLN A 211 17.15 5.82 3.11
CA GLN A 211 18.40 6.56 2.90
C GLN A 211 18.39 7.92 3.62
N ASN A 212 17.27 8.62 3.60
CA ASN A 212 17.13 9.91 4.28
C ASN A 212 17.13 9.77 5.81
N GLN A 213 16.60 8.67 6.36
CA GLN A 213 16.70 8.43 7.81
C GLN A 213 18.13 8.11 8.23
N TYR A 214 18.88 7.32 7.44
CA TYR A 214 20.28 6.97 7.76
C TYR A 214 21.27 8.14 7.55
N LYS A 215 21.08 8.96 6.52
CA LYS A 215 21.93 10.16 6.30
C LYS A 215 21.74 11.24 7.36
N ASN A 216 20.57 11.26 8.00
CA ASN A 216 20.24 12.21 9.04
C ASN A 216 20.33 11.61 10.46
N ALA A 217 20.61 10.32 10.63
CA ALA A 217 20.84 9.74 11.96
C ALA A 217 22.23 10.13 12.48
#